data_AF-A0A7Y6XZL4-F1
#
_entry.id   AF-A0A7Y6XZL4-F1
#
_cell.length_a   1.000
_cell.length_b   1.000
_cell.length_c   1.000
_cell.angle_alpha   90.00
_cell.angle_beta   90.00
_cell.angle_gamma   90.00
#
_symmetry.space_group_name_H-M   'P 1'
#
loop_
_entity.id
_entity.type
_entity.pdbx_description
1 polymer ?
#
loop_
_entity_poly.entity_id
_entity_poly.type
_entity_poly.pdbx_seq_one_letter_code
_entity_poly.pdbx_strand_id
1 'polypeptide(L)' 'MDIQEQEQTFGGFMKYMVRGTVAVVVVMVLLAAFVA' A
#
# COMPACT_ATOMS: atom_id res chain seq x y z
N MET A 1 -16.56 -21.45 -13.03
CA MET A 1 -15.47 -21.40 -12.05
C MET A 1 -15.80 -20.25 -11.13
N ASP A 2 -15.99 -20.51 -9.85
CA ASP A 2 -16.23 -19.44 -8.87
C ASP A 2 -14.90 -18.75 -8.56
N ILE A 3 -14.88 -17.42 -8.58
CA ILE A 3 -13.68 -16.59 -8.40
C ILE A 3 -13.83 -15.57 -7.27
N GLN A 4 -14.93 -15.62 -6.50
CA GLN A 4 -15.20 -14.63 -5.44
C GLN A 4 -14.05 -14.52 -4.42
N GLU A 5 -13.43 -15.65 -4.06
CA GLU A 5 -12.29 -15.68 -3.14
C GLU A 5 -11.04 -15.00 -3.71
N GLN A 6 -10.81 -15.12 -5.02
CA GLN A 6 -9.69 -14.48 -5.72
C GLN A 6 -9.89 -12.98 -5.80
N GLU A 7 -11.12 -12.53 -6.07
CA GLU A 7 -11.48 -11.10 -6.08
C GLU A 7 -11.30 -10.48 -4.69
N GLN A 8 -11.72 -11.17 -3.63
CA GLN A 8 -11.54 -10.71 -2.26
C GLN A 8 -10.05 -10.63 -1.87
N THR A 9 -9.26 -11.65 -2.25
CA THR A 9 -7.82 -11.69 -2.01
C THR A 9 -7.10 -10.56 -2.74
N PHE A 10 -7.41 -10.36 -4.03
CA PHE A 10 -6.84 -9.29 -4.83
C PHE A 10 -7.23 -7.91 -4.28
N GLY A 11 -8.49 -7.72 -3.91
CA GLY A 11 -8.96 -6.48 -3.27
C GLY A 11 -8.25 -6.20 -1.94
N GLY A 12 -8.04 -7.23 -1.12
CA GLY A 12 -7.24 -7.13 0.10
C GLY A 12 -5.79 -6.73 -0.17
N PHE A 13 -5.14 -7.43 -1.10
CA PHE A 13 -3.77 -7.15 -1.53
C PHE A 13 -3.61 -5.70 -2.03
N MET A 14 -4.52 -5.23 -2.91
CA MET A 14 -4.48 -3.87 -3.44
C MET A 14 -4.61 -2.82 -2.33
N LYS A 15 -5.48 -3.04 -1.33
CA LYS A 15 -5.60 -2.13 -0.17
C LYS A 15 -4.31 -2.09 0.65
N TYR A 16 -3.65 -3.24 0.88
CA TYR A 16 -2.37 -3.28 1.59
C TYR A 16 -1.26 -2.59 0.81
N MET A 17 -1.19 -2.82 -0.51
CA MET A 17 -0.22 -2.16 -1.39
C MET A 17 -0.36 -0.64 -1.33
N VAL A 18 -1.57 -0.10 -1.48
CA VAL A 18 -1.79 1.35 -1.42
C VAL A 18 -1.37 1.94 -0.07
N ARG A 19 -1.75 1.29 1.04
CA ARG A 19 -1.36 1.76 2.39
C ARG A 19 0.16 1.70 2.59
N GLY A 20 0.81 0.66 2.08
CA GLY A 20 2.26 0.50 2.11
C GLY A 20 2.97 1.60 1.30
N THR A 21 2.52 1.85 0.07
CA THR A 21 3.08 2.91 -0.78
C THR A 21 2.93 4.28 -0.13
N VAL A 22 1.76 4.60 0.42
CA VAL A 22 1.54 5.87 1.13
C VAL A 22 2.48 6.01 2.34
N ALA A 23 2.63 4.95 3.14
CA ALA A 23 3.55 4.98 4.28
C ALA A 23 5.00 5.24 3.86
N VAL A 24 5.48 4.59 2.80
CA VAL A 24 6.84 4.81 2.27
C VAL A 24 7.02 6.24 1.78
N VAL A 25 6.05 6.79 1.04
CA VAL A 25 6.09 8.18 0.58
C VAL A 25 6.15 9.15 1.76
N VAL A 26 5.32 8.94 2.78
CA VAL A 26 5.33 9.79 3.99
C VAL A 26 6.70 9.73 4.67
N VAL A 27 7.29 8.53 4.84
CA VAL A 27 8.62 8.38 5.43
C VAL A 27 9.68 9.12 4.59
N MET A 28 9.65 9.01 3.27
CA MET A 28 10.59 9.73 2.40
C MET A 28 10.46 11.25 2.51
N VAL A 29 9.22 11.76 2.58
CA VAL A 29 8.97 13.20 2.77
C VAL A 29 9.49 13.67 4.13
N LEU A 30 9.26 12.90 5.19
CA LEU A 30 9.79 13.23 6.52
C LEU A 30 11.32 13.21 6.54
N LEU A 31 11.95 12.20 5.93
CA LEU A 31 13.41 12.16 5.81
C LEU A 31 13.95 13.38 5.05
N ALA A 32 13.31 13.75 3.93
CA ALA A 32 13.71 14.91 3.15
C ALA A 32 13.54 16.24 3.91
N ALA A 33 12.54 16.35 4.80
CA ALA A 33 12.27 17.58 5.54
C ALA A 33 13.11 17.75 6.82
N PHE A 34 13.54 16.65 7.44
CA PHE A 34 14.18 16.66 8.76
C PHE A 34 15.62 16.12 8.79
N VAL A 35 16.08 15.45 7.74
CA VAL A 35 17.42 14.84 7.68
C VAL A 35 18.28 15.42 6.57
N ALA A 36 17.71 15.65 5.37
CA ALA A 36 18.38 16.35 4.27
C ALA A 36 18.34 17.87 4.48
#